data_AF-A0A093Q8Z1-F1
#
_entry.id   AF-A0A093Q8Z1-F1
#
_cell.length_a   1.000
_cell.length_b   1.000
_cell.length_c   1.000
_cell.angle_alpha   90.00
_cell.angle_beta   90.00
_cell.angle_gamma   90.00
#
_symmetry.space_group_name_H-M   'P 1'
#
loop_
_entity.id
_entity.type
_entity.pdbx_description
1 polymer ?
#
loop_
_entity_poly.entity_id
_entity_poly.type
_entity_poly.pdbx_seq_one_letter_code
_entity_poly.pdbx_strand_id
1 'polypeptide(L)'
;SDEATVISGTKLANQVLQEVQRDVESWISVGNKRPHLTVVLVGDNPASHIYVRNKIKAAAAVGISSEIIVRPKDISEEELLDLTVQLNKDSRVSGLLVQLPLP
;
A
#
# COMPACT_ATOMS: atom_id res chain seq x y z
N SER A 1 -8.76 41.88 -7.07
CA SER A 1 -9.49 40.63 -6.77
C SER A 1 -8.45 39.61 -6.40
N ASP A 2 -8.33 39.25 -5.11
CA ASP A 2 -7.48 38.13 -4.71
C ASP A 2 -8.25 36.84 -4.96
N GLU A 3 -7.95 36.17 -6.07
CA GLU A 3 -8.50 34.84 -6.35
C GLU A 3 -7.71 33.77 -5.60
N ALA A 4 -8.43 32.82 -5.02
CA ALA A 4 -7.82 31.68 -4.35
C ALA A 4 -7.06 30.80 -5.35
N THR A 5 -5.82 30.47 -5.03
CA THR A 5 -5.03 29.53 -5.84
C THR A 5 -5.56 28.10 -5.64
N VAL A 6 -6.05 27.48 -6.71
CA VAL A 6 -6.47 26.06 -6.68
C VAL A 6 -5.24 25.17 -6.76
N ILE A 7 -4.94 24.46 -5.68
CA ILE A 7 -3.88 23.45 -5.66
C ILE A 7 -4.45 22.14 -6.21
N SER A 8 -3.96 21.72 -7.37
CA SER A 8 -4.35 20.44 -7.98
C SER A 8 -3.61 19.27 -7.35
N GLY A 9 -4.26 18.60 -6.38
CA GLY A 9 -3.74 17.37 -5.77
C GLY A 9 -3.51 16.25 -6.80
N THR A 10 -4.33 16.18 -7.86
CA THR A 10 -4.16 15.19 -8.93
C THR A 10 -2.86 15.40 -9.70
N LYS A 11 -2.55 16.65 -10.07
CA LYS A 11 -1.29 16.97 -10.77
C LYS A 11 -0.09 16.62 -9.88
N LEU A 12 -0.14 16.99 -8.61
CA LEU A 12 0.92 16.72 -7.64
C LEU A 12 1.10 15.20 -7.42
N ALA A 13 0.02 14.46 -7.25
CA ALA A 13 0.08 13.00 -7.08
C ALA A 13 0.74 12.30 -8.27
N ASN A 14 0.44 12.74 -9.51
CA ASN A 14 1.09 12.18 -10.70
C ASN A 14 2.59 12.47 -10.73
N GLN A 15 3.02 13.65 -10.29
CA GLN A 15 4.44 13.99 -10.19
C GLN A 15 5.14 13.09 -9.17
N VAL A 16 4.56 12.92 -7.99
CA VAL A 16 5.09 12.04 -6.94
C VAL A 16 5.17 10.59 -7.43
N LEU A 17 4.15 10.08 -8.13
CA LEU A 17 4.19 8.71 -8.67
C LEU A 17 5.31 8.53 -9.71
N GLN A 18 5.56 9.52 -10.57
CA GLN A 18 6.67 9.47 -11.53
C GLN A 18 8.04 9.50 -10.84
N GLU A 19 8.18 10.26 -9.77
CA GLU A 19 9.39 10.28 -8.95
C GLU A 19 9.64 8.92 -8.29
N VAL A 20 8.62 8.38 -7.62
CA VAL A 20 8.69 7.05 -6.98
C VAL A 20 9.02 5.97 -8.01
N GLN A 21 8.44 6.02 -9.20
CA GLN A 21 8.76 5.04 -10.26
C GLN A 21 10.25 5.07 -10.62
N ARG A 22 10.83 6.27 -10.84
CA ARG A 22 12.26 6.42 -11.14
C ARG A 22 13.14 5.91 -10.00
N ASP A 23 12.74 6.18 -8.76
CA ASP A 23 13.48 5.73 -7.58
C ASP A 23 13.45 4.20 -7.46
N VAL A 24 12.30 3.58 -7.71
CA VAL A 24 12.16 2.12 -7.73
C VAL A 24 13.01 1.49 -8.83
N GLU A 25 13.01 2.07 -10.03
CA GLU A 25 13.83 1.60 -11.15
C GLU A 25 15.32 1.70 -10.84
N SER A 26 15.78 2.85 -10.31
CA SER A 26 17.15 3.07 -9.87
C SER A 26 17.57 2.09 -8.77
N TRP A 27 16.71 1.91 -7.77
CA TRP A 27 16.92 0.98 -6.65
C TRP A 27 17.15 -0.46 -7.12
N ILE A 28 16.33 -0.93 -8.06
CA ILE A 28 16.44 -2.28 -8.62
C ILE A 28 17.68 -2.38 -9.53
N SER A 29 18.03 -1.33 -10.28
CA SER A 29 19.16 -1.33 -11.21
C SER A 29 20.51 -1.58 -10.53
N VAL A 30 20.65 -1.19 -9.26
CA VAL A 30 21.86 -1.42 -8.45
C VAL A 30 21.84 -2.77 -7.72
N GLY A 31 20.89 -3.66 -8.03
CA GLY A 31 20.85 -5.03 -7.53
C GLY A 31 20.02 -5.25 -6.26
N ASN A 32 19.33 -4.22 -5.75
CA ASN A 32 18.46 -4.40 -4.58
C ASN A 32 17.17 -5.16 -4.94
N LYS A 33 16.57 -5.80 -3.93
CA LYS A 33 15.25 -6.43 -4.08
C LYS A 33 14.19 -5.38 -4.40
N ARG A 34 13.26 -5.73 -5.29
CA ARG A 34 12.07 -4.93 -5.59
C ARG A 34 11.26 -4.70 -4.30
N PRO A 35 10.85 -3.46 -3.97
CA PRO A 35 10.00 -3.22 -2.81
C PRO A 35 8.68 -3.99 -2.89
N HIS A 36 8.19 -4.42 -1.72
CA HIS A 36 6.94 -5.17 -1.59
C HIS A 36 6.02 -4.54 -0.55
N LEU A 37 4.76 -4.31 -0.91
CA LEU A 37 3.70 -3.84 -0.03
C LEU A 37 2.67 -4.95 0.23
N THR A 38 2.56 -5.37 1.48
CA THR A 38 1.50 -6.29 1.93
C THR A 38 0.39 -5.49 2.61
N VAL A 39 -0.85 -5.68 2.16
CA VAL A 39 -2.04 -5.06 2.77
C VAL A 39 -2.91 -6.13 3.42
N VAL A 40 -3.14 -6.03 4.72
CA VAL A 40 -4.09 -6.88 5.46
C VAL A 40 -5.46 -6.21 5.47
N LEU A 41 -6.48 -6.93 4.99
CA LEU A 41 -7.87 -6.48 4.96
C LEU A 41 -8.73 -7.43 5.80
N VAL A 42 -9.38 -6.90 6.82
CA VAL A 42 -10.29 -7.66 7.69
C VAL A 42 -11.74 -7.37 7.32
N GLY A 43 -12.50 -8.43 7.05
CA GLY A 43 -13.91 -8.33 6.64
C GLY A 43 -14.09 -7.96 5.16
N ASP A 44 -15.32 -7.53 4.82
CA ASP A 44 -15.78 -7.32 3.43
C ASP A 44 -16.44 -5.95 3.25
N ASN A 45 -15.87 -4.91 3.88
CA ASN A 45 -16.40 -3.56 3.72
C ASN A 45 -16.13 -3.06 2.29
N PRO A 46 -17.16 -2.77 1.46
CA PRO A 46 -16.98 -2.40 0.06
C PRO A 46 -16.09 -1.16 -0.14
N ALA A 47 -16.16 -0.19 0.77
CA ALA A 47 -15.31 1.00 0.72
C ALA A 47 -13.84 0.63 0.95
N SER A 48 -13.55 -0.24 1.92
CA SER A 48 -12.20 -0.74 2.19
C SER A 48 -11.62 -1.46 0.98
N HIS A 49 -12.41 -2.28 0.28
CA HIS A 49 -11.98 -2.93 -0.96
C HIS A 49 -11.58 -1.93 -2.05
N ILE A 50 -12.32 -0.84 -2.22
CA ILE A 50 -11.98 0.20 -3.20
C ILE A 50 -10.66 0.87 -2.84
N TYR A 51 -10.48 1.27 -1.58
CA TYR A 51 -9.24 1.90 -1.13
C TYR A 51 -8.02 0.99 -1.28
N VAL A 52 -8.15 -0.28 -0.89
CA VAL A 52 -7.07 -1.25 -1.03
C VAL A 52 -6.74 -1.48 -2.50
N ARG A 53 -7.74 -1.66 -3.38
CA ARG A 53 -7.51 -1.80 -4.83
C ARG A 53 -6.76 -0.61 -5.41
N ASN A 54 -7.10 0.62 -4.99
CA ASN A 54 -6.40 1.81 -5.47
C ASN A 54 -4.93 1.84 -5.00
N LYS A 55 -4.65 1.41 -3.77
CA LYS A 55 -3.27 1.29 -3.26
C LYS A 55 -2.46 0.27 -4.05
N ILE A 56 -3.02 -0.91 -4.34
CA ILE A 56 -2.37 -1.95 -5.16
C ILE A 56 -2.12 -1.47 -6.58
N LYS A 57 -3.10 -0.78 -7.19
CA LYS A 57 -2.93 -0.17 -8.53
C LYS A 57 -1.81 0.86 -8.55
N ALA A 58 -1.75 1.75 -7.55
CA ALA A 58 -0.70 2.75 -7.46
C ALA A 58 0.68 2.12 -7.26
N ALA A 59 0.79 1.12 -6.37
CA ALA A 59 2.01 0.36 -6.15
C ALA A 59 2.50 -0.30 -7.46
N ALA A 60 1.60 -1.00 -8.17
CA ALA A 60 1.92 -1.63 -9.44
C ALA A 60 2.36 -0.61 -10.50
N ALA A 61 1.70 0.55 -10.58
CA ALA A 61 2.02 1.60 -11.55
C ALA A 61 3.44 2.17 -11.39
N VAL A 62 4.00 2.14 -10.18
CA VAL A 62 5.37 2.61 -9.90
C VAL A 62 6.38 1.46 -9.76
N GLY A 63 5.99 0.23 -10.11
CA GLY A 63 6.88 -0.93 -10.06
C GLY A 63 7.06 -1.54 -8.67
N ILE A 64 6.24 -1.18 -7.68
CA ILE A 64 6.22 -1.85 -6.38
C ILE A 64 5.37 -3.12 -6.48
N SER A 65 5.93 -4.24 -6.03
CA SER A 65 5.15 -5.49 -5.93
C SER A 65 4.21 -5.41 -4.73
N SER A 66 3.05 -6.04 -4.80
CA SER A 66 2.10 -5.98 -3.69
C SER A 66 1.16 -7.16 -3.63
N GLU A 67 0.63 -7.42 -2.44
CA GLU A 67 -0.36 -8.46 -2.18
C GLU A 67 -1.44 -7.97 -1.20
N ILE A 68 -2.60 -8.61 -1.26
CA ILE A 68 -3.68 -8.40 -0.29
C ILE A 68 -3.91 -9.70 0.47
N ILE A 69 -3.82 -9.64 1.78
CA ILE A 69 -4.18 -10.74 2.68
C ILE A 69 -5.55 -10.43 3.25
N VAL A 70 -6.57 -11.17 2.80
CA VAL A 70 -7.93 -11.04 3.33
C VAL A 70 -8.08 -11.96 4.54
N ARG A 71 -8.67 -11.43 5.61
CA ARG A 71 -9.06 -12.17 6.81
C ARG A 71 -10.55 -11.97 7.08
N PRO A 72 -11.23 -12.98 7.63
CA PRO A 72 -12.63 -12.86 7.94
C PRO A 72 -12.85 -11.87 9.10
N LYS A 73 -14.04 -11.30 9.21
CA LYS A 73 -14.37 -10.26 10.22
C LYS A 73 -14.33 -10.76 11.67
N ASP A 74 -14.31 -12.07 11.86
CA ASP A 74 -14.29 -12.74 13.16
C ASP A 74 -12.87 -13.16 13.58
N ILE A 75 -11.84 -12.76 12.84
CA ILE A 75 -10.45 -12.90 13.25
C ILE A 75 -10.25 -12.29 14.64
N SER A 76 -9.58 -13.02 15.53
CA SER A 76 -9.23 -12.49 16.84
C SER A 76 -8.10 -11.46 16.74
N GLU A 77 -7.99 -10.60 17.73
CA GLU A 77 -6.86 -9.67 17.85
C GLU A 77 -5.52 -10.43 17.89
N GLU A 78 -5.46 -11.53 18.63
CA GLU A 78 -4.26 -12.38 18.75
C GLU A 78 -3.82 -12.93 17.38
N GLU A 79 -4.75 -13.49 16.60
CA GLU A 79 -4.44 -13.99 15.24
C GLU A 79 -3.97 -12.88 14.30
N LEU A 80 -4.52 -11.67 14.43
CA LEU A 80 -4.12 -10.51 13.61
C LEU A 80 -2.73 -9.98 14.01
N LEU A 81 -2.43 -9.97 15.31
CA LEU A 81 -1.11 -9.62 15.83
C LEU A 81 -0.06 -10.66 15.41
N ASP A 82 -0.38 -11.95 15.50
CA ASP A 82 0.50 -13.02 15.07
C ASP A 82 0.82 -12.93 13.57
N LEU A 83 -0.20 -12.68 12.74
CA LEU A 83 0.00 -12.43 11.31
C LEU A 83 0.94 -11.23 11.08
N THR A 84 0.75 -10.15 11.83
CA THR A 84 1.60 -8.95 11.74
C THR A 84 3.04 -9.26 12.13
N VAL A 85 3.26 -10.03 13.20
CA VAL A 85 4.59 -10.48 13.63
C VAL A 85 5.25 -11.38 12.58
N GLN A 86 4.49 -12.27 11.95
CA GLN A 86 5.00 -13.11 10.85
C GLN A 86 5.45 -12.26 9.66
N LEU A 87 4.62 -11.30 9.23
CA LEU A 87 4.93 -10.41 8.11
C LEU A 87 6.12 -9.49 8.40
N ASN A 88 6.26 -9.00 9.63
CA ASN A 88 7.42 -8.20 10.04
C ASN A 88 8.75 -8.97 9.97
N LYS A 89 8.73 -10.31 10.05
CA LYS A 89 9.91 -11.17 9.93
C LYS A 89 10.17 -11.61 8.49
N ASP A 90 9.22 -11.41 7.58
CA ASP A 90 9.38 -11.79 6.19
C ASP A 90 10.28 -10.78 5.46
N SER A 91 11.49 -11.21 5.11
CA SER A 91 12.47 -10.39 4.37
C SER A 91 12.00 -9.93 2.97
N ARG A 92 10.87 -10.44 2.49
CA ARG A 92 10.23 -9.98 1.25
C ARG A 92 9.40 -8.72 1.50
N VAL A 93 8.82 -8.55 2.68
CA VAL A 93 7.91 -7.44 3.00
C VAL A 93 8.72 -6.18 3.31
N SER A 94 8.53 -5.14 2.49
CA SER A 94 9.15 -3.83 2.70
C SER A 94 8.20 -2.86 3.42
N GLY A 95 6.90 -3.02 3.21
CA GLY A 95 5.85 -2.25 3.85
C GLY A 95 4.65 -3.12 4.19
N LEU A 96 4.11 -2.91 5.38
CA LEU A 96 2.92 -3.59 5.88
C LEU A 96 1.85 -2.54 6.22
N LEU A 97 0.63 -2.76 5.76
CA LEU A 97 -0.52 -1.91 6.08
C LEU A 97 -1.70 -2.78 6.52
N VAL A 98 -2.27 -2.47 7.69
CA VAL A 98 -3.57 -3.00 8.11
C VAL A 98 -4.66 -2.00 7.74
N GLN A 99 -5.67 -2.42 6.97
CA GLN A 99 -6.73 -1.55 6.49
C GLN A 99 -7.83 -1.37 7.54
N LEU A 100 -8.14 -0.09 7.84
CA LEU A 100 -9.22 0.32 8.72
C LEU A 100 -10.56 0.50 7.97
N PRO A 101 -11.71 0.48 8.67
CA PRO A 101 -11.86 0.11 10.07
C PRO A 101 -11.65 -1.39 10.30
N LEU A 102 -11.16 -1.75 11.48
CA LEU A 102 -11.22 -3.12 11.99
C LEU A 102 -12.61 -3.36 12.62
N PRO A 103 -13.04 -4.63 12.74
CA PRO A 103 -14.25 -5.02 13.48
C PRO A 103 -14.30 -4.47 14.92
#